data_AF-A0AAV8VML3-F1
#
_entry.id   AF-A0AAV8VML3-F1
#
_cell.length_a   1.000
_cell.length_b   1.000
_cell.length_c   1.000
_cell.angle_alpha   90.00
_cell.angle_beta   90.00
_cell.angle_gamma   90.00
#
_symmetry.space_group_name_H-M   'P 1'
#
loop_
_entity.id
_entity.type
_entity.pdbx_description
1 polymer ?
#
loop_
_entity_poly.entity_id
_entity_poly.type
_entity_poly.pdbx_seq_one_letter_code
_entity_poly.pdbx_strand_id
1 'polypeptide(L)'
;MILLYLLSVVICSVNSEEVTCELNACQALEQSQMDLREFADSLEENSTKHYLIKLERRLRSLEQPVWEISKLNERWIDCERGPCKCRPETKSLSCWQNHLSSLPNDQVLPFDVKQIDLGINYLCALNKNAFQSLSHLTELDLFDNKIDYLPDTIFEKLDSLKYLRLHKNEIEEISPELLSSLKDLQTFDASENLIRHLPSHLFRGTPNLLLLHLSRNRIRSIPESLLNKLGELEDLDLSNNFLETIPKFAFIDLVSLRRLFLAENNITLLPTGIFDKLVNLEILNLRKNQISHLSANLLDKLQNLKTLQLSNNKLAQIGVNDFRKVTNILELHLAQNFISEIPENAFVENRNLEKLFLFSNNLEELKEKSFNGLISLTSLFINNNILKEINSKVFSYTPSLQKLQLDSNKFHFLPAKSLDFLTQLISIKLAKNPWHCDCNILYLAIWVDTNKQKVWDTQPTCRGPGDLGGSLLKDMSFDNLCEGQWASMTKLSPRIPIKNRLNEELQENFTSI
;
A
#
# COMPACT_ATOMS: atom_id res chain seq x y z
N MET A 1 48.50 8.65 8.96
CA MET A 1 47.95 8.07 10.20
C MET A 1 46.76 7.14 9.95
N ILE A 2 45.69 7.54 9.25
CA ILE A 2 44.53 6.66 8.99
C ILE A 2 44.89 5.45 8.12
N LEU A 3 45.69 5.63 7.06
CA LEU A 3 46.21 4.50 6.27
C LEU A 3 47.08 3.55 7.12
N LEU A 4 47.86 4.12 8.05
CA LEU A 4 48.68 3.40 9.04
C LEU A 4 47.82 2.71 10.11
N TYR A 5 46.64 3.25 10.44
CA TYR A 5 45.70 2.71 11.42
C TYR A 5 44.88 1.56 10.83
N LEU A 6 44.38 1.71 9.60
CA LEU A 6 43.78 0.62 8.82
C LEU A 6 44.80 -0.49 8.58
N LEU A 7 46.04 -0.14 8.21
CA LEU A 7 47.13 -1.11 8.16
C LEU A 7 47.39 -1.75 9.53
N SER A 8 47.27 -1.04 10.66
CA SER A 8 47.49 -1.62 11.99
C SER A 8 46.36 -2.51 12.50
N VAL A 9 45.11 -2.29 12.10
CA VAL A 9 43.98 -3.19 12.42
C VAL A 9 43.99 -4.42 11.50
N VAL A 10 44.53 -4.29 10.29
CA VAL A 10 44.82 -5.42 9.37
C VAL A 10 46.09 -6.19 9.77
N ILE A 11 46.90 -5.68 10.72
CA ILE A 11 47.95 -6.48 11.36
C ILE A 11 47.29 -7.39 12.40
N CYS A 12 46.91 -8.57 11.91
CA CYS A 12 46.87 -9.85 12.60
C CYS A 12 47.45 -9.79 14.03
N SER A 13 46.65 -10.21 15.02
CA SER A 13 47.09 -10.37 16.41
C SER A 13 48.40 -11.15 16.44
N VAL A 14 49.47 -10.49 16.84
CA VAL A 14 50.77 -11.11 17.09
C VAL A 14 50.62 -12.02 18.29
N ASN A 15 50.32 -13.31 18.07
CA ASN A 15 50.69 -14.42 18.93
C ASN A 15 50.47 -15.76 18.21
N SER A 16 51.54 -16.56 18.18
CA SER A 16 51.71 -17.95 17.71
C SER A 16 51.59 -18.25 16.20
N GLU A 17 52.74 -18.67 15.66
CA GLU A 17 53.04 -19.51 14.49
C GLU A 17 51.86 -20.11 13.69
N GLU A 18 51.23 -19.30 12.83
CA GLU A 18 50.75 -19.61 11.46
C GLU A 18 49.90 -18.41 11.01
N VAL A 19 50.46 -17.54 10.15
CA VAL A 19 49.78 -16.31 9.72
C VAL A 19 49.14 -16.55 8.35
N THR A 20 47.85 -16.86 8.34
CA THR A 20 46.96 -16.62 7.20
C THR A 20 45.91 -15.61 7.63
N CYS A 21 46.15 -14.32 7.38
CA CYS A 21 45.16 -13.26 7.57
C CYS A 21 44.18 -13.31 6.37
N GLU A 22 43.22 -14.23 6.37
CA GLU A 22 42.14 -14.30 5.37
C GLU A 22 40.86 -13.60 5.87
N LEU A 23 40.99 -12.37 6.38
CA LEU A 23 39.81 -11.53 6.60
C LEU A 23 39.56 -10.72 5.32
N ASN A 24 38.40 -10.89 4.71
CA ASN A 24 37.98 -9.99 3.64
C ASN A 24 37.62 -8.62 4.24
N ALA A 25 37.64 -7.55 3.42
CA ALA A 25 37.42 -6.20 3.92
C ALA A 25 36.02 -5.99 4.53
N CYS A 26 35.04 -6.87 4.25
CA CYS A 26 33.74 -6.88 4.92
C CYS A 26 33.84 -7.43 6.36
N GLN A 27 34.57 -8.53 6.56
CA GLN A 27 34.81 -9.15 7.87
C GLN A 27 35.71 -8.27 8.75
N ALA A 28 36.72 -7.63 8.15
CA ALA A 28 37.53 -6.63 8.82
C ALA A 28 36.67 -5.45 9.30
N LEU A 29 35.67 -5.02 8.50
CA LEU A 29 34.72 -3.99 8.92
C LEU A 29 33.82 -4.46 10.07
N GLU A 30 33.26 -5.67 10.03
CA GLU A 30 32.43 -6.18 11.14
C GLU A 30 33.21 -6.20 12.47
N GLN A 31 34.49 -6.54 12.42
CA GLN A 31 35.37 -6.51 13.59
C GLN A 31 35.81 -5.09 13.97
N SER A 32 36.04 -4.19 13.01
CA SER A 32 36.49 -2.80 13.26
C SER A 32 35.33 -1.82 13.53
N GLN A 33 34.08 -2.24 13.32
CA GLN A 33 32.88 -1.41 13.51
C GLN A 33 32.71 -0.92 14.94
N MET A 34 33.39 -1.52 15.93
CA MET A 34 33.47 -0.97 17.28
C MET A 34 34.39 0.26 17.31
N ASP A 35 35.66 0.16 16.88
CA ASP A 35 36.65 1.22 17.10
C ASP A 35 36.49 2.45 16.18
N LEU A 36 36.15 2.27 14.89
CA LEU A 36 36.03 3.38 13.94
C LEU A 36 34.71 4.14 14.10
N ARG A 37 33.62 3.46 14.47
CA ARG A 37 32.36 4.13 14.81
C ARG A 37 32.44 4.79 16.17
N GLU A 38 33.06 4.17 17.19
CA GLU A 38 33.32 4.85 18.46
C GLU A 38 34.21 6.08 18.26
N PHE A 39 35.27 5.98 17.45
CA PHE A 39 36.09 7.14 17.11
C PHE A 39 35.28 8.21 16.37
N ALA A 40 34.50 7.83 15.36
CA ALA A 40 33.69 8.78 14.62
C ALA A 40 32.52 9.36 15.46
N ASP A 41 32.01 8.61 16.44
CA ASP A 41 31.02 9.04 17.45
C ASP A 41 31.65 9.95 18.51
N SER A 42 32.96 9.81 18.78
CA SER A 42 33.73 10.72 19.64
C SER A 42 34.04 12.07 18.98
N LEU A 43 33.82 12.19 17.66
CA LEU A 43 33.95 13.47 16.95
C LEU A 43 32.71 14.32 17.20
N GLU A 44 32.89 15.51 17.77
CA GLU A 44 31.81 16.45 18.04
C GLU A 44 31.14 16.99 16.75
N GLU A 45 31.83 16.93 15.61
CA GLU A 45 31.34 17.43 14.32
C GLU A 45 30.76 16.33 13.41
N ASN A 46 29.44 16.36 13.21
CA ASN A 46 28.71 15.46 12.31
C ASN A 46 29.27 15.40 10.87
N SER A 47 29.85 16.49 10.36
CA SER A 47 30.46 16.56 9.02
C SER A 47 31.69 15.68 8.89
N THR A 48 32.56 15.68 9.90
CA THR A 48 33.83 14.96 9.90
C THR A 48 33.59 13.46 10.05
N LYS A 49 32.65 13.07 10.91
CA LYS A 49 32.14 11.70 11.03
C LYS A 49 31.63 11.16 9.69
N HIS A 50 30.76 11.93 9.04
CA HIS A 50 30.16 11.52 7.77
C HIS A 50 31.20 11.38 6.65
N TYR A 51 32.18 12.29 6.58
CA TYR A 51 33.29 12.21 5.64
C TYR A 51 34.14 10.95 5.84
N LEU A 52 34.47 10.60 7.08
CA LEU A 52 35.27 9.41 7.39
C LEU A 52 34.55 8.11 7.01
N ILE A 53 33.26 7.97 7.34
CA ILE A 53 32.46 6.80 6.94
C ILE A 53 32.42 6.67 5.41
N LYS A 54 32.26 7.79 4.70
CA LYS A 54 32.26 7.79 3.23
C LYS A 54 33.61 7.38 2.64
N LEU A 55 34.72 7.82 3.24
CA LEU A 55 36.07 7.46 2.81
C LEU A 55 36.33 5.96 3.05
N GLU A 56 35.93 5.44 4.20
CA GLU A 56 36.08 4.02 4.58
C GLU A 56 35.33 3.11 3.61
N ARG A 57 34.05 3.38 3.34
CA ARG A 57 33.25 2.67 2.32
C ARG A 57 33.93 2.65 0.95
N ARG A 58 34.51 3.78 0.53
CA ARG A 58 35.24 3.91 -0.74
C ARG A 58 36.51 3.06 -0.75
N LEU A 59 37.31 3.10 0.31
CA LEU A 59 38.55 2.31 0.39
C LEU A 59 38.23 0.80 0.36
N ARG A 60 37.22 0.36 1.11
CA ARG A 60 36.77 -1.04 1.11
C ARG A 60 36.37 -1.53 -0.28
N SER A 61 35.77 -0.66 -1.10
CA SER A 61 35.40 -1.00 -2.48
C SER A 61 36.62 -1.25 -3.38
N LEU A 62 37.76 -0.59 -3.13
CA LEU A 62 38.97 -0.73 -3.95
C LEU A 62 39.69 -2.06 -3.71
N GLU A 63 39.59 -2.59 -2.50
CA GLU A 63 40.22 -3.86 -2.09
C GLU A 63 39.40 -5.08 -2.50
N GLN A 64 38.19 -4.89 -3.05
CA GLN A 64 37.34 -6.01 -3.46
C GLN A 64 37.89 -6.73 -4.69
N PRO A 65 37.78 -8.08 -4.71
CA PRO A 65 38.11 -8.89 -5.87
C PRO A 65 37.28 -8.53 -7.11
N VAL A 66 37.85 -8.83 -8.28
CA VAL A 66 37.20 -8.65 -9.59
C VAL A 66 37.29 -9.97 -10.34
N TRP A 67 36.21 -10.31 -11.04
CA TRP A 67 36.08 -11.50 -11.86
C TRP A 67 37.04 -11.45 -13.06
N GLU A 68 37.46 -12.62 -13.54
CA GLU A 68 38.17 -12.70 -14.82
C GLU A 68 37.16 -12.68 -15.98
N ILE A 69 37.19 -11.65 -16.83
CA ILE A 69 36.31 -11.56 -17.99
C ILE A 69 36.94 -12.27 -19.20
N SER A 70 36.36 -13.39 -19.64
CA SER A 70 36.87 -14.18 -20.76
C SER A 70 36.19 -13.83 -22.09
N LYS A 71 37.03 -13.61 -23.11
CA LYS A 71 36.64 -13.41 -24.52
C LYS A 71 36.88 -14.64 -25.39
N LEU A 72 37.31 -15.75 -24.79
CA LEU A 72 37.65 -16.98 -25.51
C LEU A 72 36.39 -17.69 -26.03
N ASN A 73 36.59 -18.63 -26.95
CA ASN A 73 35.48 -19.42 -27.49
C ASN A 73 34.87 -20.36 -26.43
N GLU A 74 35.72 -20.93 -25.57
CA GLU A 74 35.34 -21.86 -24.50
C GLU A 74 34.89 -21.16 -23.20
N ARG A 75 34.73 -19.83 -23.22
CA ARG A 75 34.42 -18.99 -22.05
C ARG A 75 33.26 -19.49 -21.17
N TRP A 76 32.24 -20.11 -21.78
CA TRP A 76 31.09 -20.64 -21.06
C TRP A 76 31.40 -21.98 -20.36
N ILE A 77 32.32 -22.78 -20.92
CA ILE A 77 32.85 -23.99 -20.28
C ILE A 77 33.77 -23.59 -19.12
N ASP A 78 34.58 -22.56 -19.30
CA ASP A 78 35.44 -22.03 -18.22
C ASP A 78 34.61 -21.44 -17.07
N CYS A 79 33.46 -20.83 -17.38
CA CYS A 79 32.51 -20.30 -16.40
C CYS A 79 31.99 -21.38 -15.45
N GLU A 80 31.73 -22.60 -15.94
CA GLU A 80 31.21 -23.72 -15.14
C GLU A 80 32.22 -24.25 -14.11
N ARG A 81 33.50 -23.86 -14.19
CA ARG A 81 34.52 -24.26 -13.22
C ARG A 81 34.45 -23.49 -11.90
N GLY A 82 33.78 -22.33 -11.89
CA GLY A 82 33.62 -21.50 -10.70
C GLY A 82 32.41 -21.91 -9.85
N PRO A 83 32.19 -21.23 -8.71
CA PRO A 83 31.11 -21.55 -7.78
C PRO A 83 29.71 -21.19 -8.29
N CYS A 84 29.59 -20.43 -9.38
CA CYS A 84 28.32 -19.97 -9.91
C CYS A 84 27.78 -20.87 -11.02
N LYS A 85 26.46 -20.90 -11.16
CA LYS A 85 25.77 -21.67 -12.19
C LYS A 85 25.73 -20.85 -13.48
N CYS A 86 26.44 -21.32 -14.50
CA CYS A 86 26.44 -20.73 -15.84
C CYS A 86 25.48 -21.47 -16.77
N ARG A 87 24.74 -20.74 -17.60
CA ARG A 87 23.84 -21.30 -18.62
C ARG A 87 24.14 -20.68 -19.99
N PRO A 88 24.83 -21.42 -20.89
CA PRO A 88 25.22 -20.90 -22.19
C PRO A 88 24.03 -20.56 -23.11
N GLU A 89 22.91 -21.28 -22.99
CA GLU A 89 21.72 -21.12 -23.86
C GLU A 89 21.03 -19.77 -23.62
N THR A 90 20.87 -19.40 -22.35
CA THR A 90 20.26 -18.13 -21.93
C THR A 90 21.28 -17.01 -21.77
N LYS A 91 22.58 -17.35 -21.85
CA LYS A 91 23.70 -16.46 -21.52
C LYS A 91 23.56 -15.84 -20.13
N SER A 92 23.20 -16.66 -19.14
CA SER A 92 22.97 -16.22 -17.77
C SER A 92 23.97 -16.84 -16.81
N LEU A 93 24.38 -16.07 -15.80
CA LEU A 93 25.18 -16.53 -14.67
C LEU A 93 24.41 -16.24 -13.38
N SER A 94 24.28 -17.24 -12.51
CA SER A 94 23.64 -17.09 -11.19
C SER A 94 24.52 -17.65 -10.08
N CYS A 95 24.78 -16.81 -9.08
CA CYS A 95 25.39 -17.17 -7.80
C CYS A 95 24.40 -16.98 -6.65
N TRP A 96 23.11 -17.18 -6.95
CA TRP A 96 22.04 -16.99 -5.99
C TRP A 96 22.21 -17.90 -4.78
N GLN A 97 22.10 -17.33 -3.58
CA GLN A 97 22.19 -18.07 -2.31
C GLN A 97 23.49 -18.90 -2.17
N ASN A 98 24.62 -18.33 -2.60
CA ASN A 98 25.94 -18.98 -2.51
C ASN A 98 26.75 -18.53 -1.28
N HIS A 99 26.14 -17.78 -0.35
CA HIS A 99 26.79 -17.26 0.86
C HIS A 99 28.06 -16.42 0.56
N LEU A 100 28.06 -15.70 -0.55
CA LEU A 100 29.21 -14.91 -0.99
C LEU A 100 29.38 -13.67 -0.12
N SER A 101 30.55 -13.51 0.51
CA SER A 101 30.96 -12.25 1.18
C SER A 101 31.69 -11.29 0.25
N SER A 102 32.32 -11.83 -0.79
CA SER A 102 32.99 -11.08 -1.85
C SER A 102 32.79 -11.81 -3.18
N LEU A 103 33.09 -11.12 -4.28
CA LEU A 103 33.03 -11.73 -5.61
C LEU A 103 34.14 -12.81 -5.74
N PRO A 104 33.83 -14.00 -6.28
CA PRO A 104 34.81 -15.08 -6.42
C PRO A 104 35.86 -14.76 -7.50
N ASN A 105 37.15 -14.79 -7.15
CA ASN A 105 38.28 -14.54 -8.08
C ASN A 105 38.47 -15.68 -9.10
N ASP A 106 38.10 -16.89 -8.72
CA ASP A 106 38.18 -18.11 -9.52
C ASP A 106 37.03 -18.23 -10.53
N GLN A 107 36.03 -17.34 -10.44
CA GLN A 107 34.90 -17.34 -11.36
C GLN A 107 35.21 -16.55 -12.63
N VAL A 108 35.17 -17.26 -13.76
CA VAL A 108 35.27 -16.66 -15.09
C VAL A 108 33.90 -16.12 -15.52
N LEU A 109 33.89 -14.88 -16.01
CA LEU A 109 32.70 -14.21 -16.51
C LEU A 109 32.74 -14.11 -18.05
N PRO A 110 31.80 -14.73 -18.79
CA PRO A 110 31.71 -14.59 -20.24
C PRO A 110 31.38 -13.15 -20.65
N PHE A 111 32.15 -12.55 -21.57
CA PHE A 111 31.92 -11.15 -21.99
C PHE A 111 30.55 -10.89 -22.64
N ASP A 112 29.89 -11.93 -23.15
CA ASP A 112 28.58 -11.87 -23.81
C ASP A 112 27.42 -12.28 -22.88
N VAL A 113 27.66 -12.34 -21.57
CA VAL A 113 26.65 -12.55 -20.54
C VAL A 113 25.55 -11.49 -20.63
N LYS A 114 24.30 -11.93 -20.54
CA LYS A 114 23.10 -11.09 -20.59
C LYS A 114 22.44 -10.91 -19.24
N GLN A 115 22.59 -11.86 -18.34
CA GLN A 115 21.95 -11.84 -17.03
C GLN A 115 22.96 -12.27 -15.97
N ILE A 116 23.09 -11.48 -14.92
CA ILE A 116 23.89 -11.80 -13.74
C ILE A 116 22.97 -11.70 -12.52
N ASP A 117 22.89 -12.79 -11.77
CA ASP A 117 22.13 -12.89 -10.53
C ASP A 117 23.09 -13.18 -9.36
N LEU A 118 23.25 -12.20 -8.48
CA LEU A 118 24.04 -12.24 -7.25
C LEU A 118 23.15 -12.12 -6.01
N GLY A 119 21.86 -12.42 -6.15
CA GLY A 119 20.87 -12.25 -5.10
C GLY A 119 21.05 -13.17 -3.89
N ILE A 120 20.58 -12.71 -2.73
CA ILE A 120 20.61 -13.47 -1.46
C ILE A 120 22.04 -13.90 -1.11
N ASN A 121 22.91 -12.92 -0.86
CA ASN A 121 24.30 -13.14 -0.47
C ASN A 121 24.69 -12.18 0.67
N TYR A 122 25.98 -12.09 1.01
CA TYR A 122 26.51 -11.21 2.06
C TYR A 122 27.47 -10.16 1.50
N LEU A 123 27.28 -9.77 0.23
CA LEU A 123 28.15 -8.79 -0.43
C LEU A 123 27.98 -7.44 0.26
N CYS A 124 29.07 -6.87 0.78
CA CYS A 124 29.03 -5.58 1.45
C CYS A 124 29.55 -4.42 0.60
N ALA A 125 30.43 -4.70 -0.35
CA ALA A 125 31.05 -3.73 -1.24
C ALA A 125 31.39 -4.41 -2.57
N LEU A 126 31.50 -3.62 -3.62
CA LEU A 126 31.88 -4.08 -4.96
C LEU A 126 32.98 -3.20 -5.51
N ASN A 127 33.92 -3.80 -6.24
CA ASN A 127 34.92 -3.05 -6.96
C ASN A 127 34.28 -2.26 -8.10
N LYS A 128 34.77 -1.04 -8.37
CA LYS A 128 34.31 -0.21 -9.49
C LYS A 128 34.43 -0.90 -10.86
N ASN A 129 35.34 -1.87 -10.99
CA ASN A 129 35.57 -2.61 -12.23
C ASN A 129 34.81 -3.95 -12.30
N ALA A 130 33.98 -4.29 -11.30
CA ALA A 130 33.31 -5.59 -11.19
C ALA A 130 32.50 -5.98 -12.44
N PHE A 131 31.87 -5.00 -13.09
CA PHE A 131 31.05 -5.19 -14.29
C PHE A 131 31.62 -4.49 -15.53
N GLN A 132 32.92 -4.16 -15.52
CA GLN A 132 33.53 -3.37 -16.57
C GLN A 132 33.45 -4.10 -17.92
N SER A 133 33.04 -3.39 -18.98
CA SER A 133 32.99 -3.90 -20.36
C SER A 133 31.91 -4.97 -20.65
N LEU A 134 30.91 -5.13 -19.80
CA LEU A 134 29.77 -6.04 -20.03
C LEU A 134 28.64 -5.36 -20.82
N SER A 135 28.95 -4.90 -22.04
CA SER A 135 28.01 -4.10 -22.85
C SER A 135 26.74 -4.86 -23.27
N HIS A 136 26.72 -6.19 -23.18
CA HIS A 136 25.58 -7.05 -23.52
C HIS A 136 24.68 -7.37 -22.31
N LEU A 137 25.07 -6.94 -21.11
CA LEU A 137 24.32 -7.20 -19.89
C LEU A 137 22.98 -6.48 -19.93
N THR A 138 21.90 -7.23 -19.79
CA THR A 138 20.51 -6.74 -19.81
C THR A 138 19.86 -6.76 -18.44
N GLU A 139 20.33 -7.62 -17.54
CA GLU A 139 19.78 -7.80 -16.20
C GLU A 139 20.90 -8.00 -15.20
N LEU A 140 20.89 -7.19 -14.15
CA LEU A 140 21.79 -7.29 -13.02
C LEU A 140 20.98 -7.30 -11.74
N ASP A 141 21.02 -8.43 -11.05
CA ASP A 141 20.35 -8.62 -9.77
C ASP A 141 21.36 -8.71 -8.63
N LEU A 142 21.22 -7.82 -7.66
CA LEU A 142 22.07 -7.68 -6.48
C LEU A 142 21.21 -7.64 -5.21
N PHE A 143 19.96 -8.12 -5.29
CA PHE A 143 19.02 -8.04 -4.19
C PHE A 143 19.42 -8.84 -2.95
N ASP A 144 18.90 -8.45 -1.78
CA ASP A 144 19.08 -9.15 -0.50
C ASP A 144 20.57 -9.42 -0.20
N ASN A 145 21.32 -8.33 -0.07
CA ASN A 145 22.75 -8.31 0.23
C ASN A 145 23.04 -7.28 1.33
N LYS A 146 24.31 -6.98 1.58
CA LYS A 146 24.78 -6.04 2.61
C LYS A 146 25.44 -4.79 2.02
N ILE A 147 25.12 -4.46 0.77
CA ILE A 147 25.78 -3.38 0.04
C ILE A 147 25.35 -2.06 0.65
N ASP A 148 26.30 -1.29 1.18
CA ASP A 148 26.04 0.05 1.72
C ASP A 148 26.58 1.19 0.84
N TYR A 149 27.41 0.84 -0.15
CA TYR A 149 28.09 1.76 -1.05
C TYR A 149 28.29 1.16 -2.43
N LEU A 150 27.97 1.96 -3.45
CA LEU A 150 28.25 1.66 -4.85
C LEU A 150 29.22 2.72 -5.41
N PRO A 151 30.35 2.31 -6.01
CA PRO A 151 31.24 3.23 -6.72
C PRO A 151 30.53 3.93 -7.87
N ASP A 152 30.88 5.20 -8.11
CA ASP A 152 30.19 6.07 -9.08
C ASP A 152 30.21 5.52 -10.53
N THR A 153 31.23 4.75 -10.89
CA THR A 153 31.45 4.20 -12.24
C THR A 153 31.16 2.70 -12.35
N ILE A 154 30.54 2.08 -11.35
CA ILE A 154 30.37 0.61 -11.33
C ILE A 154 29.49 0.10 -12.49
N PHE A 155 28.57 0.95 -12.98
CA PHE A 155 27.67 0.64 -14.10
C PHE A 155 28.06 1.36 -15.41
N GLU A 156 29.28 1.89 -15.48
CA GLU A 156 29.74 2.59 -16.68
C GLU A 156 29.82 1.61 -17.88
N LYS A 157 29.28 2.04 -19.03
CA LYS A 157 29.24 1.26 -20.29
C LYS A 157 28.37 0.00 -20.26
N LEU A 158 27.43 -0.10 -19.33
CA LEU A 158 26.36 -1.10 -19.36
C LEU A 158 25.17 -0.61 -20.19
N ASP A 159 25.43 -0.30 -21.47
CA ASP A 159 24.50 0.43 -22.33
C ASP A 159 23.18 -0.33 -22.59
N SER A 160 23.23 -1.67 -22.56
CA SER A 160 22.06 -2.55 -22.81
C SER A 160 21.27 -2.92 -21.55
N LEU A 161 21.66 -2.39 -20.38
CA LEU A 161 21.06 -2.79 -19.11
C LEU A 161 19.63 -2.30 -19.00
N LYS A 162 18.68 -3.22 -18.83
CA LYS A 162 17.24 -2.96 -18.74
C LYS A 162 16.72 -3.07 -17.31
N TYR A 163 17.25 -4.02 -16.55
CA TYR A 163 16.81 -4.33 -15.19
C TYR A 163 17.98 -4.22 -14.23
N LEU A 164 17.88 -3.28 -13.29
CA LEU A 164 18.83 -3.13 -12.19
C LEU A 164 18.07 -3.25 -10.87
N ARG A 165 18.33 -4.33 -10.13
CA ARG A 165 17.69 -4.62 -8.84
C ARG A 165 18.72 -4.59 -7.72
N LEU A 166 18.53 -3.67 -6.80
CA LEU A 166 19.35 -3.38 -5.63
C LEU A 166 18.53 -3.48 -4.33
N HIS A 167 17.31 -4.00 -4.39
CA HIS A 167 16.40 -4.01 -3.25
C HIS A 167 16.92 -4.86 -2.09
N LYS A 168 16.52 -4.55 -0.86
CA LYS A 168 17.00 -5.23 0.36
C LYS A 168 18.52 -5.18 0.51
N ASN A 169 19.07 -3.98 0.49
CA ASN A 169 20.48 -3.71 0.78
C ASN A 169 20.57 -2.64 1.88
N GLU A 170 21.77 -2.13 2.15
CA GLU A 170 22.03 -1.15 3.21
C GLU A 170 22.48 0.21 2.64
N ILE A 171 22.12 0.51 1.39
CA ILE A 171 22.56 1.70 0.66
C ILE A 171 22.00 2.95 1.33
N GLU A 172 22.89 3.84 1.79
CA GLU A 172 22.49 5.11 2.42
C GLU A 172 22.52 6.30 1.45
N GLU A 173 23.42 6.27 0.48
CA GLU A 173 23.67 7.35 -0.48
C GLU A 173 23.77 6.82 -1.90
N ILE A 174 23.21 7.59 -2.84
CA ILE A 174 23.35 7.33 -4.26
C ILE A 174 24.12 8.48 -4.89
N SER A 175 25.10 8.14 -5.72
CA SER A 175 25.85 9.10 -6.52
C SER A 175 25.00 9.66 -7.66
N PRO A 176 25.08 10.96 -7.99
CA PRO A 176 24.31 11.54 -9.10
C PRO A 176 24.63 10.91 -10.45
N GLU A 177 25.84 10.38 -10.64
CA GLU A 177 26.30 9.82 -11.91
C GLU A 177 26.05 8.31 -12.03
N LEU A 178 25.54 7.65 -10.98
CA LEU A 178 25.44 6.19 -10.90
C LEU A 178 24.67 5.56 -12.08
N LEU A 179 23.63 6.25 -12.56
CA LEU A 179 22.75 5.78 -13.64
C LEU A 179 22.96 6.55 -14.95
N SER A 180 23.96 7.41 -15.03
CA SER A 180 24.14 8.37 -16.13
C SER A 180 24.30 7.72 -17.51
N SER A 181 24.85 6.52 -17.58
CA SER A 181 25.09 5.77 -18.84
C SER A 181 23.97 4.80 -19.23
N LEU A 182 22.98 4.56 -18.37
CA LEU A 182 22.02 3.46 -18.52
C LEU A 182 20.79 3.85 -19.37
N LYS A 183 21.02 4.12 -20.65
CA LYS A 183 20.00 4.68 -21.56
C LYS A 183 18.80 3.76 -21.77
N ASP A 184 19.03 2.45 -21.78
CA ASP A 184 18.00 1.43 -22.00
C ASP A 184 17.37 0.91 -20.70
N LEU A 185 17.67 1.54 -19.55
CA LEU A 185 17.14 1.11 -18.26
C LEU A 185 15.63 1.29 -18.20
N GLN A 186 14.93 0.20 -17.94
CA GLN A 186 13.47 0.13 -17.86
C GLN A 186 13.00 -0.06 -16.43
N THR A 187 13.77 -0.75 -15.59
CA THR A 187 13.44 -1.02 -14.20
C THR A 187 14.62 -0.69 -13.31
N PHE A 188 14.38 0.22 -12.35
CA PHE A 188 15.29 0.48 -11.26
C PHE A 188 14.57 0.22 -9.95
N ASP A 189 15.02 -0.82 -9.24
CA ASP A 189 14.48 -1.18 -7.93
C ASP A 189 15.56 -1.03 -6.86
N ALA A 190 15.44 0.00 -6.03
CA ALA A 190 16.26 0.22 -4.85
C ALA A 190 15.40 0.30 -3.58
N SER A 191 14.29 -0.45 -3.56
CA SER A 191 13.42 -0.56 -2.39
C SER A 191 14.12 -1.25 -1.21
N GLU A 192 13.60 -1.09 0.01
CA GLU A 192 14.16 -1.72 1.22
C GLU A 192 15.67 -1.42 1.42
N ASN A 193 16.03 -0.15 1.31
CA ASN A 193 17.38 0.36 1.55
C ASN A 193 17.35 1.46 2.63
N LEU A 194 18.46 2.18 2.82
CA LEU A 194 18.61 3.21 3.85
C LEU A 194 18.74 4.62 3.24
N ILE A 195 18.29 4.81 2.00
CA ILE A 195 18.52 6.03 1.20
C ILE A 195 17.83 7.22 1.86
N ARG A 196 18.60 8.28 2.16
CA ARG A 196 18.08 9.50 2.83
C ARG A 196 17.77 10.63 1.86
N HIS A 197 18.59 10.76 0.82
CA HIS A 197 18.54 11.85 -0.15
C HIS A 197 18.67 11.30 -1.56
N LEU A 198 17.87 11.85 -2.47
CA LEU A 198 17.94 11.54 -3.89
C LEU A 198 18.63 12.72 -4.61
N PRO A 199 19.70 12.50 -5.38
CA PRO A 199 20.30 13.55 -6.19
C PRO A 199 19.32 14.04 -7.27
N SER A 200 19.25 15.36 -7.51
CA SER A 200 18.27 15.98 -8.42
C SER A 200 18.35 15.53 -9.89
N HIS A 201 19.46 14.93 -10.31
CA HIS A 201 19.69 14.52 -11.70
C HIS A 201 19.95 13.03 -11.86
N LEU A 202 19.66 12.23 -10.83
CA LEU A 202 19.93 10.79 -10.82
C LEU A 202 19.39 10.05 -12.05
N PHE A 203 18.18 10.41 -12.50
CA PHE A 203 17.50 9.75 -13.63
C PHE A 203 17.64 10.47 -14.97
N ARG A 204 18.53 11.47 -15.07
CA ARG A 204 18.70 12.25 -16.30
C ARG A 204 19.19 11.40 -17.49
N GLY A 205 19.95 10.34 -17.20
CA GLY A 205 20.50 9.41 -18.19
C GLY A 205 19.57 8.25 -18.57
N THR A 206 18.41 8.12 -17.91
CA THR A 206 17.54 6.94 -17.99
C THR A 206 16.11 7.31 -18.47
N PRO A 207 15.95 7.85 -19.70
CA PRO A 207 14.66 8.36 -20.17
C PRO A 207 13.62 7.26 -20.43
N ASN A 208 14.05 6.01 -20.59
CA ASN A 208 13.20 4.86 -20.91
C ASN A 208 12.72 4.09 -19.67
N LEU A 209 12.86 4.67 -18.47
CA LEU A 209 12.38 4.04 -17.24
C LEU A 209 10.87 3.85 -17.29
N LEU A 210 10.44 2.62 -17.03
CA LEU A 210 9.04 2.21 -16.92
C LEU A 210 8.64 2.00 -15.46
N LEU A 211 9.52 1.40 -14.67
CA LEU A 211 9.29 1.04 -13.26
C LEU A 211 10.38 1.63 -12.37
N LEU A 212 9.97 2.45 -11.39
CA LEU A 212 10.86 3.06 -10.41
C LEU A 212 10.36 2.74 -9.00
N HIS A 213 11.08 1.85 -8.31
CA HIS A 213 10.75 1.45 -6.94
C HIS A 213 11.82 1.96 -5.96
N LEU A 214 11.38 2.81 -5.04
CA LEU A 214 12.18 3.44 -4.00
C LEU A 214 11.51 3.30 -2.62
N SER A 215 10.56 2.36 -2.48
CA SER A 215 9.81 2.17 -1.25
C SER A 215 10.65 1.61 -0.11
N ARG A 216 10.19 1.79 1.13
CA ARG A 216 10.89 1.33 2.35
C ARG A 216 12.32 1.85 2.45
N ASN A 217 12.49 3.15 2.20
CA ASN A 217 13.74 3.88 2.36
C ASN A 217 13.60 4.95 3.47
N ARG A 218 14.53 5.90 3.53
CA ARG A 218 14.52 7.01 4.50
C ARG A 218 14.38 8.39 3.83
N ILE A 219 13.76 8.44 2.66
CA ILE A 219 13.68 9.64 1.83
C ILE A 219 12.73 10.66 2.48
N ARG A 220 13.22 11.89 2.68
CA ARG A 220 12.43 12.98 3.30
C ARG A 220 11.81 13.96 2.30
N SER A 221 12.41 14.09 1.12
CA SER A 221 11.95 15.00 0.08
C SER A 221 12.27 14.47 -1.31
N ILE A 222 11.43 14.87 -2.27
CA ILE A 222 11.65 14.65 -3.70
C ILE A 222 12.24 15.95 -4.25
N PRO A 223 13.45 15.95 -4.84
CA PRO A 223 13.93 17.12 -5.58
C PRO A 223 13.01 17.42 -6.77
N GLU A 224 12.74 18.69 -7.02
CA GLU A 224 11.78 19.11 -8.06
C GLU A 224 12.12 18.58 -9.46
N SER A 225 13.41 18.46 -9.79
CA SER A 225 13.88 17.99 -11.10
C SER A 225 14.18 16.50 -11.20
N LEU A 226 13.99 15.74 -10.11
CA LEU A 226 14.37 14.32 -10.04
C LEU A 226 13.70 13.48 -11.13
N LEU A 227 12.40 13.69 -11.34
CA LEU A 227 11.55 12.88 -12.21
C LEU A 227 11.28 13.54 -13.57
N ASN A 228 12.01 14.61 -13.89
CA ASN A 228 11.84 15.32 -15.15
C ASN A 228 12.21 14.41 -16.33
N LYS A 229 11.46 14.53 -17.42
CA LYS A 229 11.63 13.76 -18.67
C LYS A 229 11.40 12.25 -18.57
N LEU A 230 10.86 11.75 -17.46
CA LEU A 230 10.46 10.34 -17.33
C LEU A 230 9.06 10.10 -17.91
N GLY A 231 8.89 10.41 -19.20
CA GLY A 231 7.59 10.36 -19.88
C GLY A 231 7.02 8.96 -20.09
N GLU A 232 7.88 7.95 -20.10
CA GLU A 232 7.52 6.52 -20.27
C GLU A 232 7.22 5.83 -18.93
N LEU A 233 7.43 6.50 -17.79
CA LEU A 233 7.27 5.89 -16.48
C LEU A 233 5.80 5.49 -16.25
N GLU A 234 5.57 4.20 -15.98
CA GLU A 234 4.24 3.63 -15.76
C GLU A 234 3.97 3.35 -14.27
N ASP A 235 5.02 3.02 -13.50
CA ASP A 235 4.91 2.62 -12.10
C ASP A 235 5.95 3.34 -11.24
N LEU A 236 5.46 4.09 -10.25
CA LEU A 236 6.28 4.81 -9.28
C LEU A 236 5.88 4.44 -7.86
N ASP A 237 6.79 3.79 -7.14
CA ASP A 237 6.60 3.45 -5.74
C ASP A 237 7.60 4.19 -4.83
N LEU A 238 7.06 5.11 -4.03
CA LEU A 238 7.74 5.90 -3.00
C LEU A 238 7.16 5.61 -1.61
N SER A 239 6.42 4.51 -1.45
CA SER A 239 5.76 4.16 -0.19
C SER A 239 6.75 3.88 0.94
N ASN A 240 6.31 3.95 2.19
CA ASN A 240 7.15 3.62 3.35
C ASN A 240 8.44 4.45 3.39
N ASN A 241 8.31 5.76 3.22
CA ASN A 241 9.40 6.75 3.35
C ASN A 241 8.99 7.81 4.39
N PHE A 242 9.73 8.91 4.47
CA PHE A 242 9.46 10.02 5.39
C PHE A 242 9.09 11.31 4.64
N LEU A 243 8.40 11.19 3.50
CA LEU A 243 8.01 12.35 2.70
C LEU A 243 6.98 13.20 3.47
N GLU A 244 7.30 14.45 3.75
CA GLU A 244 6.38 15.40 4.41
C GLU A 244 5.62 16.27 3.40
N THR A 245 6.28 16.60 2.29
CA THR A 245 5.74 17.43 1.20
C THR A 245 6.17 16.88 -0.15
N ILE A 246 5.39 17.22 -1.18
CA ILE A 246 5.70 16.92 -2.58
C ILE A 246 5.84 18.25 -3.32
N PRO A 247 6.92 18.50 -4.09
CA PRO A 247 7.02 19.69 -4.92
C PRO A 247 5.88 19.76 -5.94
N LYS A 248 5.35 20.96 -6.17
CA LYS A 248 4.18 21.18 -7.05
C LYS A 248 4.32 20.58 -8.45
N PHE A 249 5.53 20.57 -9.00
CA PHE A 249 5.79 20.10 -10.36
C PHE A 249 6.52 18.76 -10.42
N ALA A 250 6.60 18.02 -9.30
CA ALA A 250 7.35 16.77 -9.22
C ALA A 250 6.87 15.70 -10.23
N PHE A 251 5.60 15.73 -10.63
CA PHE A 251 5.01 14.74 -11.54
C PHE A 251 4.60 15.31 -12.91
N ILE A 252 5.12 16.48 -13.29
CA ILE A 252 4.66 17.21 -14.48
C ILE A 252 4.86 16.45 -15.80
N ASP A 253 5.93 15.65 -15.89
CA ASP A 253 6.30 14.93 -17.12
C ASP A 253 5.80 13.48 -17.14
N LEU A 254 5.19 12.97 -16.06
CA LEU A 254 4.82 11.55 -15.89
C LEU A 254 3.50 11.19 -16.59
N VAL A 255 3.41 11.47 -17.89
CA VAL A 255 2.17 11.37 -18.67
C VAL A 255 1.68 9.92 -18.88
N SER A 256 2.59 8.95 -18.84
CA SER A 256 2.27 7.53 -19.01
C SER A 256 2.00 6.80 -17.67
N LEU A 257 2.07 7.52 -16.55
CA LEU A 257 1.98 6.90 -15.22
C LEU A 257 0.61 6.27 -15.00
N ARG A 258 0.61 4.98 -14.64
CA ARG A 258 -0.57 4.17 -14.34
C ARG A 258 -0.73 3.91 -12.85
N ARG A 259 0.38 3.77 -12.12
CA ARG A 259 0.36 3.49 -10.68
C ARG A 259 1.29 4.44 -9.94
N LEU A 260 0.73 5.09 -8.92
CA LEU A 260 1.45 5.98 -8.04
C LEU A 260 1.22 5.56 -6.59
N PHE A 261 2.28 5.09 -5.96
CA PHE A 261 2.26 4.64 -4.57
C PHE A 261 3.07 5.61 -3.69
N LEU A 262 2.36 6.26 -2.77
CA LEU A 262 2.88 7.23 -1.80
C LEU A 262 2.43 6.86 -0.38
N ALA A 263 2.06 5.59 -0.16
CA ALA A 263 1.53 5.13 1.11
C ALA A 263 2.57 5.17 2.23
N GLU A 264 2.13 5.24 3.49
CA GLU A 264 3.04 5.14 4.65
C GLU A 264 4.16 6.20 4.61
N ASN A 265 3.77 7.44 4.33
CA ASN A 265 4.61 8.63 4.39
C ASN A 265 4.03 9.64 5.41
N ASN A 266 4.63 10.81 5.52
CA ASN A 266 4.20 11.88 6.43
C ASN A 266 3.52 13.04 5.67
N ILE A 267 2.92 12.79 4.51
CA ILE A 267 2.40 13.84 3.64
C ILE A 267 1.21 14.53 4.32
N THR A 268 1.32 15.83 4.52
CA THR A 268 0.27 16.64 5.17
C THR A 268 -0.64 17.35 4.18
N LEU A 269 -0.09 17.75 3.04
CA LEU A 269 -0.74 18.57 2.03
C LEU A 269 -0.35 18.10 0.63
N LEU A 270 -1.32 18.09 -0.28
CA LEU A 270 -1.12 17.84 -1.70
C LEU A 270 -1.21 19.18 -2.44
N PRO A 271 -0.17 19.60 -3.19
CA PRO A 271 -0.22 20.83 -3.96
C PRO A 271 -1.35 20.82 -4.99
N THR A 272 -1.92 22.00 -5.26
CA THR A 272 -2.95 22.13 -6.30
C THR A 272 -2.37 21.78 -7.68
N GLY A 273 -3.09 20.91 -8.40
CA GLY A 273 -2.72 20.47 -9.74
C GLY A 273 -1.57 19.44 -9.81
N ILE A 274 -1.13 18.88 -8.67
CA ILE A 274 -0.01 17.90 -8.64
C ILE A 274 -0.27 16.66 -9.51
N PHE A 275 -1.54 16.31 -9.76
CA PHE A 275 -1.92 15.16 -10.56
C PHE A 275 -2.48 15.52 -11.96
N ASP A 276 -2.45 16.79 -12.37
CA ASP A 276 -3.14 17.26 -13.59
C ASP A 276 -2.65 16.60 -14.88
N LYS A 277 -1.40 16.12 -14.89
CA LYS A 277 -0.76 15.48 -16.05
C LYS A 277 -0.91 13.96 -16.05
N LEU A 278 -1.35 13.36 -14.96
CA LEU A 278 -1.43 11.91 -14.78
C LEU A 278 -2.73 11.35 -15.36
N VAL A 279 -3.01 11.66 -16.63
CA VAL A 279 -4.28 11.36 -17.30
C VAL A 279 -4.52 9.86 -17.47
N ASN A 280 -3.46 9.04 -17.45
CA ASN A 280 -3.51 7.58 -17.56
C ASN A 280 -3.49 6.87 -16.20
N LEU A 281 -3.53 7.60 -15.09
CA LEU A 281 -3.42 7.02 -13.76
C LEU A 281 -4.62 6.14 -13.45
N GLU A 282 -4.36 4.88 -13.08
CA GLU A 282 -5.36 3.88 -12.73
C GLU A 282 -5.41 3.64 -11.21
N ILE A 283 -4.27 3.74 -10.53
CA ILE A 283 -4.15 3.49 -9.09
C ILE A 283 -3.41 4.65 -8.42
N LEU A 284 -4.07 5.28 -7.45
CA LEU A 284 -3.47 6.28 -6.57
C LEU A 284 -3.55 5.80 -5.12
N ASN A 285 -2.39 5.52 -4.52
CA ASN A 285 -2.31 5.09 -3.13
C ASN A 285 -1.64 6.16 -2.25
N LEU A 286 -2.44 6.76 -1.38
CA LEU A 286 -2.07 7.77 -0.41
C LEU A 286 -2.38 7.32 1.02
N ARG A 287 -2.55 6.01 1.24
CA ARG A 287 -2.91 5.44 2.54
C ARG A 287 -1.87 5.78 3.62
N LYS A 288 -2.27 5.91 4.88
CA LYS A 288 -1.36 6.07 6.04
C LYS A 288 -0.44 7.29 5.84
N ASN A 289 -1.05 8.43 5.51
CA ASN A 289 -0.42 9.74 5.50
C ASN A 289 -1.09 10.65 6.54
N GLN A 290 -0.83 11.95 6.48
CA GLN A 290 -1.35 12.94 7.42
C GLN A 290 -2.27 13.96 6.72
N ILE A 291 -2.90 13.55 5.61
CA ILE A 291 -3.70 14.44 4.76
C ILE A 291 -5.00 14.80 5.48
N SER A 292 -5.24 16.10 5.69
CA SER A 292 -6.42 16.60 6.42
C SER A 292 -7.57 17.04 5.52
N HIS A 293 -7.29 17.42 4.27
CA HIS A 293 -8.27 17.87 3.30
C HIS A 293 -7.79 17.60 1.87
N LEU A 294 -8.75 17.53 0.94
CA LEU A 294 -8.48 17.49 -0.50
C LEU A 294 -8.69 18.89 -1.06
N SER A 295 -7.75 19.37 -1.89
CA SER A 295 -7.93 20.65 -2.57
C SER A 295 -8.98 20.54 -3.68
N ALA A 296 -9.66 21.64 -3.99
CA ALA A 296 -10.61 21.69 -5.08
C ALA A 296 -10.00 21.21 -6.41
N ASN A 297 -10.76 20.39 -7.14
CA ASN A 297 -10.41 19.85 -8.46
C ASN A 297 -9.13 18.99 -8.50
N LEU A 298 -8.62 18.52 -7.35
CA LEU A 298 -7.38 17.74 -7.25
C LEU A 298 -7.37 16.49 -8.14
N LEU A 299 -8.54 15.87 -8.32
CA LEU A 299 -8.71 14.61 -9.05
C LEU A 299 -9.34 14.79 -10.43
N ASP A 300 -9.59 16.03 -10.88
CA ASP A 300 -10.43 16.32 -12.05
C ASP A 300 -9.89 15.77 -13.37
N LYS A 301 -8.57 15.58 -13.46
CA LYS A 301 -7.89 15.09 -14.67
C LYS A 301 -7.72 13.57 -14.67
N LEU A 302 -8.01 12.89 -13.57
CA LEU A 302 -7.75 11.45 -13.38
C LEU A 302 -8.90 10.59 -13.90
N GLN A 303 -9.24 10.74 -15.19
CA GLN A 303 -10.41 10.09 -15.78
C GLN A 303 -10.30 8.57 -15.86
N ASN A 304 -9.08 8.03 -15.87
CA ASN A 304 -8.82 6.59 -15.91
C ASN A 304 -8.65 5.96 -14.51
N LEU A 305 -8.82 6.74 -13.45
CA LEU A 305 -8.62 6.27 -12.08
C LEU A 305 -9.64 5.21 -11.71
N LYS A 306 -9.16 4.01 -11.37
CA LYS A 306 -9.97 2.86 -10.95
C LYS A 306 -9.95 2.68 -9.45
N THR A 307 -8.80 2.93 -8.81
CA THR A 307 -8.61 2.71 -7.37
C THR A 307 -8.02 3.95 -6.70
N LEU A 308 -8.73 4.47 -5.70
CA LEU A 308 -8.25 5.57 -4.86
C LEU A 308 -8.16 5.12 -3.40
N GLN A 309 -6.94 5.13 -2.84
CA GLN A 309 -6.70 4.75 -1.46
C GLN A 309 -6.29 5.95 -0.62
N LEU A 310 -7.20 6.41 0.24
CA LEU A 310 -7.03 7.52 1.18
C LEU A 310 -7.21 7.08 2.64
N SER A 311 -7.25 5.77 2.90
CA SER A 311 -7.48 5.26 4.25
C SER A 311 -6.34 5.59 5.20
N ASN A 312 -6.60 5.63 6.51
CA ASN A 312 -5.60 6.01 7.52
C ASN A 312 -5.02 7.42 7.25
N ASN A 313 -5.86 8.42 7.04
CA ASN A 313 -5.45 9.82 6.94
C ASN A 313 -6.16 10.65 8.02
N LYS A 314 -6.13 11.98 7.88
CA LYS A 314 -6.76 12.93 8.79
C LYS A 314 -7.98 13.62 8.17
N LEU A 315 -8.62 13.02 7.17
CA LEU A 315 -9.75 13.65 6.47
C LEU A 315 -10.94 13.79 7.42
N ALA A 316 -11.36 15.02 7.70
CA ALA A 316 -12.53 15.30 8.53
C ALA A 316 -13.83 15.45 7.70
N GLN A 317 -13.69 15.81 6.43
CA GLN A 317 -14.80 16.07 5.52
C GLN A 317 -14.43 15.63 4.10
N ILE A 318 -15.46 15.34 3.30
CA ILE A 318 -15.36 15.21 1.84
C ILE A 318 -16.27 16.26 1.20
N GLY A 319 -15.85 16.83 0.08
CA GLY A 319 -16.63 17.81 -0.68
C GLY A 319 -17.60 17.15 -1.67
N VAL A 320 -18.68 17.87 -2.00
CA VAL A 320 -19.70 17.42 -2.98
C VAL A 320 -19.09 17.14 -4.37
N ASN A 321 -18.01 17.84 -4.74
CA ASN A 321 -17.39 17.73 -6.05
C ASN A 321 -16.08 16.94 -6.06
N ASP A 322 -15.56 16.48 -4.92
CA ASP A 322 -14.22 15.88 -4.82
C ASP A 322 -14.05 14.66 -5.74
N PHE A 323 -15.12 13.88 -5.93
CA PHE A 323 -15.12 12.66 -6.75
C PHE A 323 -15.87 12.80 -8.07
N ARG A 324 -16.39 13.99 -8.40
CA ARG A 324 -17.36 14.18 -9.50
C ARG A 324 -16.79 13.84 -10.88
N LYS A 325 -15.50 14.02 -11.09
CA LYS A 325 -14.83 13.80 -12.38
C LYS A 325 -14.16 12.43 -12.54
N VAL A 326 -13.98 11.69 -11.45
CA VAL A 326 -13.40 10.33 -11.46
C VAL A 326 -14.49 9.28 -11.71
N THR A 327 -15.09 9.32 -12.91
CA THR A 327 -16.27 8.52 -13.25
C THR A 327 -15.99 7.02 -13.42
N ASN A 328 -14.73 6.64 -13.68
CA ASN A 328 -14.32 5.25 -13.88
C ASN A 328 -13.81 4.57 -12.60
N ILE A 329 -13.97 5.23 -11.45
CA ILE A 329 -13.57 4.67 -10.16
C ILE A 329 -14.39 3.41 -9.84
N LEU A 330 -13.70 2.35 -9.43
CA LEU A 330 -14.26 1.06 -9.03
C LEU A 330 -14.14 0.86 -7.52
N GLU A 331 -13.03 1.29 -6.93
CA GLU A 331 -12.75 1.12 -5.51
C GLU A 331 -12.33 2.44 -4.84
N LEU A 332 -13.03 2.83 -3.79
CA LEU A 332 -12.76 4.03 -3.00
C LEU A 332 -12.57 3.66 -1.53
N HIS A 333 -11.35 3.90 -1.02
CA HIS A 333 -10.99 3.58 0.35
C HIS A 333 -10.79 4.85 1.19
N LEU A 334 -11.79 5.18 2.01
CA LEU A 334 -11.80 6.32 2.93
C LEU A 334 -11.81 5.88 4.41
N ALA A 335 -11.57 4.61 4.69
CA ALA A 335 -11.60 4.05 6.03
C ALA A 335 -10.52 4.64 6.96
N GLN A 336 -10.75 4.60 8.28
CA GLN A 336 -9.77 5.09 9.27
C GLN A 336 -9.40 6.56 9.03
N ASN A 337 -10.40 7.41 8.82
CA ASN A 337 -10.29 8.87 8.77
C ASN A 337 -11.19 9.46 9.88
N PHE A 338 -11.45 10.77 9.84
CA PHE A 338 -12.30 11.47 10.80
C PHE A 338 -13.58 12.02 10.14
N ILE A 339 -14.07 11.37 9.07
CA ILE A 339 -15.18 11.88 8.27
C ILE A 339 -16.46 11.86 9.11
N SER A 340 -17.08 13.02 9.30
CA SER A 340 -18.30 13.17 10.12
C SER A 340 -19.60 13.08 9.32
N GLU A 341 -19.57 13.48 8.05
CA GLU A 341 -20.74 13.45 7.17
C GLU A 341 -20.38 13.12 5.71
N ILE A 342 -21.37 12.57 5.00
CA ILE A 342 -21.34 12.38 3.55
C ILE A 342 -22.32 13.39 2.95
N PRO A 343 -21.84 14.43 2.24
CA PRO A 343 -22.71 15.38 1.57
C PRO A 343 -23.64 14.70 0.58
N GLU A 344 -24.86 15.23 0.44
CA GLU A 344 -25.81 14.74 -0.55
C GLU A 344 -25.25 14.90 -1.97
N ASN A 345 -25.39 13.85 -2.79
CA ASN A 345 -24.91 13.81 -4.17
C ASN A 345 -23.38 13.85 -4.34
N ALA A 346 -22.60 13.60 -3.28
CA ALA A 346 -21.14 13.51 -3.37
C ALA A 346 -20.64 12.48 -4.40
N PHE A 347 -21.45 11.46 -4.71
CA PHE A 347 -21.12 10.35 -5.60
C PHE A 347 -21.97 10.29 -6.89
N VAL A 348 -22.64 11.39 -7.26
CA VAL A 348 -23.67 11.38 -8.32
C VAL A 348 -23.20 10.87 -9.68
N GLU A 349 -21.93 11.10 -10.03
CA GLU A 349 -21.32 10.66 -11.29
C GLU A 349 -20.54 9.33 -11.17
N ASN A 350 -20.37 8.77 -9.97
CA ASN A 350 -19.54 7.58 -9.72
C ASN A 350 -20.33 6.28 -9.91
N ARG A 351 -20.98 6.14 -11.07
CA ARG A 351 -21.90 5.03 -11.37
C ARG A 351 -21.23 3.66 -11.44
N ASN A 352 -19.93 3.62 -11.70
CA ASN A 352 -19.13 2.39 -11.81
C ASN A 352 -18.53 1.94 -10.46
N LEU A 353 -18.71 2.71 -9.38
CA LEU A 353 -18.10 2.38 -8.09
C LEU A 353 -18.70 1.08 -7.55
N GLU A 354 -17.84 0.08 -7.33
CA GLU A 354 -18.23 -1.26 -6.86
C GLU A 354 -18.01 -1.43 -5.36
N LYS A 355 -16.94 -0.84 -4.82
CA LYS A 355 -16.55 -0.99 -3.40
C LYS A 355 -16.29 0.36 -2.75
N LEU A 356 -17.00 0.61 -1.65
CA LEU A 356 -16.85 1.81 -0.84
C LEU A 356 -16.51 1.44 0.60
N PHE A 357 -15.31 1.83 1.04
CA PHE A 357 -14.83 1.60 2.39
C PHE A 357 -14.83 2.90 3.19
N LEU A 358 -15.71 2.99 4.19
CA LEU A 358 -15.90 4.12 5.09
C LEU A 358 -15.82 3.71 6.57
N PHE A 359 -15.36 2.49 6.84
CA PHE A 359 -15.31 1.96 8.20
C PHE A 359 -14.31 2.72 9.08
N SER A 360 -14.56 2.76 10.39
CA SER A 360 -13.70 3.50 11.34
C SER A 360 -13.58 4.99 10.97
N ASN A 361 -14.72 5.67 10.86
CA ASN A 361 -14.84 7.12 10.70
C ASN A 361 -15.74 7.68 11.83
N ASN A 362 -16.12 8.95 11.73
CA ASN A 362 -16.98 9.65 12.68
C ASN A 362 -18.39 9.91 12.12
N LEU A 363 -18.90 9.07 11.21
CA LEU A 363 -20.20 9.31 10.57
C LEU A 363 -21.34 9.24 11.60
N GLU A 364 -22.17 10.29 11.66
CA GLU A 364 -23.29 10.41 12.62
C GLU A 364 -24.66 10.03 12.05
N GLU A 365 -24.91 10.42 10.81
CA GLU A 365 -26.18 10.16 10.10
C GLU A 365 -25.94 9.88 8.61
N LEU A 366 -26.90 9.22 7.96
CA LEU A 366 -26.95 9.05 6.52
C LEU A 366 -28.24 9.67 5.95
N LYS A 367 -28.08 10.70 5.13
CA LYS A 367 -29.18 11.44 4.47
C LYS A 367 -29.70 10.66 3.26
N GLU A 368 -30.88 11.02 2.76
CA GLU A 368 -31.54 10.33 1.64
C GLU A 368 -30.62 10.18 0.43
N LYS A 369 -29.90 11.25 0.06
CA LYS A 369 -29.05 11.28 -1.14
C LYS A 369 -27.56 11.08 -0.86
N SER A 370 -27.18 10.55 0.30
CA SER A 370 -25.76 10.32 0.63
C SER A 370 -25.08 9.32 -0.33
N PHE A 371 -25.82 8.33 -0.86
CA PHE A 371 -25.31 7.35 -1.84
C PHE A 371 -25.90 7.51 -3.25
N ASN A 372 -26.48 8.69 -3.55
CA ASN A 372 -27.04 8.94 -4.87
C ASN A 372 -25.95 8.80 -5.95
N GLY A 373 -26.24 8.03 -7.00
CA GLY A 373 -25.32 7.71 -8.11
C GLY A 373 -24.67 6.33 -8.05
N LEU A 374 -24.65 5.67 -6.88
CA LEU A 374 -23.91 4.42 -6.64
C LEU A 374 -24.64 3.15 -7.12
N ILE A 375 -25.05 3.13 -8.39
CA ILE A 375 -25.88 2.06 -8.96
C ILE A 375 -25.19 0.69 -9.08
N SER A 376 -23.86 0.68 -9.25
CA SER A 376 -23.06 -0.56 -9.39
C SER A 376 -22.42 -1.00 -8.07
N LEU A 377 -22.73 -0.34 -6.96
CA LEU A 377 -22.11 -0.62 -5.68
C LEU A 377 -22.49 -2.02 -5.18
N THR A 378 -21.50 -2.89 -5.02
CA THR A 378 -21.67 -4.27 -4.56
C THR A 378 -21.30 -4.43 -3.09
N SER A 379 -20.34 -3.63 -2.60
CA SER A 379 -19.82 -3.74 -1.24
C SER A 379 -19.72 -2.39 -0.55
N LEU A 380 -20.44 -2.24 0.57
CA LEU A 380 -20.45 -1.03 1.40
C LEU A 380 -20.02 -1.37 2.83
N PHE A 381 -18.94 -0.75 3.28
CA PHE A 381 -18.39 -0.94 4.62
C PHE A 381 -18.46 0.36 5.42
N ILE A 382 -19.43 0.47 6.32
CA ILE A 382 -19.67 1.65 7.18
C ILE A 382 -19.64 1.27 8.68
N ASN A 383 -19.06 0.11 9.01
CA ASN A 383 -18.89 -0.37 10.37
C ASN A 383 -17.92 0.51 11.17
N ASN A 384 -17.98 0.41 12.50
CA ASN A 384 -17.15 1.20 13.42
C ASN A 384 -17.29 2.72 13.19
N ASN A 385 -18.51 3.21 12.99
CA ASN A 385 -18.82 4.65 12.98
C ASN A 385 -19.66 4.99 14.23
N ILE A 386 -20.21 6.21 14.27
CA ILE A 386 -21.09 6.68 15.35
C ILE A 386 -22.53 6.88 14.85
N LEU A 387 -22.93 6.12 13.83
CA LEU A 387 -24.22 6.25 13.18
C LEU A 387 -25.36 5.92 14.15
N LYS A 388 -26.30 6.85 14.32
CA LYS A 388 -27.49 6.66 15.17
C LYS A 388 -28.73 6.36 14.35
N GLU A 389 -28.86 7.02 13.21
CA GLU A 389 -30.04 6.98 12.35
C GLU A 389 -29.63 6.96 10.87
N ILE A 390 -30.48 6.37 10.03
CA ILE A 390 -30.39 6.44 8.58
C ILE A 390 -31.73 6.91 8.02
N ASN A 391 -31.72 7.55 6.85
CA ASN A 391 -32.94 7.79 6.09
C ASN A 391 -33.50 6.48 5.50
N SER A 392 -34.82 6.31 5.48
CA SER A 392 -35.49 5.09 5.00
C SER A 392 -35.26 4.77 3.52
N LYS A 393 -34.83 5.75 2.71
CA LYS A 393 -34.59 5.59 1.26
C LYS A 393 -33.11 5.64 0.87
N VAL A 394 -32.19 5.72 1.83
CA VAL A 394 -30.75 5.85 1.54
C VAL A 394 -30.22 4.73 0.63
N PHE A 395 -30.74 3.51 0.79
CA PHE A 395 -30.35 2.34 0.01
C PHE A 395 -31.11 2.16 -1.31
N SER A 396 -32.09 3.02 -1.62
CA SER A 396 -32.79 3.01 -2.91
C SER A 396 -31.86 3.34 -4.09
N TYR A 397 -30.75 4.01 -3.81
CA TYR A 397 -29.72 4.38 -4.79
C TYR A 397 -28.64 3.31 -5.00
N THR A 398 -28.68 2.22 -4.22
CA THR A 398 -27.69 1.11 -4.25
C THR A 398 -28.37 -0.25 -4.47
N PRO A 399 -29.08 -0.47 -5.60
CA PRO A 399 -29.87 -1.69 -5.83
C PRO A 399 -29.01 -2.96 -6.02
N SER A 400 -27.74 -2.80 -6.43
CA SER A 400 -26.81 -3.91 -6.72
C SER A 400 -26.01 -4.37 -5.50
N LEU A 401 -26.35 -3.88 -4.29
CA LEU A 401 -25.56 -4.11 -3.10
C LEU A 401 -25.67 -5.57 -2.62
N GLN A 402 -24.53 -6.24 -2.52
CA GLN A 402 -24.40 -7.63 -2.12
C GLN A 402 -23.87 -7.79 -0.69
N LYS A 403 -22.98 -6.89 -0.27
CA LYS A 403 -22.32 -6.91 1.05
C LYS A 403 -22.50 -5.58 1.75
N LEU A 404 -23.09 -5.60 2.94
CA LEU A 404 -23.32 -4.42 3.78
C LEU A 404 -22.81 -4.65 5.19
N GLN A 405 -21.86 -3.84 5.66
CA GLN A 405 -21.40 -3.88 7.04
C GLN A 405 -21.85 -2.63 7.80
N LEU A 406 -22.83 -2.82 8.70
CA LEU A 406 -23.41 -1.81 9.60
C LEU A 406 -23.04 -2.06 11.07
N ASP A 407 -22.27 -3.11 11.35
CA ASP A 407 -21.93 -3.49 12.72
C ASP A 407 -21.10 -2.43 13.45
N SER A 408 -21.09 -2.50 14.77
CA SER A 408 -20.27 -1.63 15.62
C SER A 408 -20.58 -0.13 15.43
N ASN A 409 -21.87 0.21 15.28
CA ASN A 409 -22.39 1.58 15.21
C ASN A 409 -23.22 1.90 16.48
N LYS A 410 -24.06 2.94 16.43
CA LYS A 410 -24.93 3.38 17.54
C LYS A 410 -26.42 3.29 17.19
N PHE A 411 -26.79 2.38 16.28
CA PHE A 411 -28.19 2.21 15.90
C PHE A 411 -29.03 1.67 17.05
N HIS A 412 -30.15 2.35 17.33
CA HIS A 412 -31.20 1.84 18.20
C HIS A 412 -32.24 1.04 17.42
N PHE A 413 -32.59 1.47 16.21
CA PHE A 413 -33.48 0.78 15.29
C PHE A 413 -33.09 1.14 13.85
N LEU A 414 -33.65 0.42 12.86
CA LEU A 414 -33.59 0.84 11.45
C LEU A 414 -35.00 1.23 10.99
N PRO A 415 -35.17 2.32 10.23
CA PRO A 415 -36.48 2.72 9.72
C PRO A 415 -37.13 1.60 8.90
N ALA A 416 -38.46 1.54 8.97
CA ALA A 416 -39.23 0.57 8.22
C ALA A 416 -38.92 0.65 6.71
N LYS A 417 -38.80 -0.52 6.08
CA LYS A 417 -38.53 -0.71 4.64
C LYS A 417 -37.15 -0.26 4.16
N SER A 418 -36.25 0.16 5.05
CA SER A 418 -34.92 0.63 4.67
C SER A 418 -34.08 -0.42 3.94
N LEU A 419 -34.20 -1.70 4.30
CA LEU A 419 -33.46 -2.80 3.68
C LEU A 419 -34.22 -3.48 2.52
N ASP A 420 -35.48 -3.11 2.26
CA ASP A 420 -36.31 -3.77 1.25
C ASP A 420 -35.82 -3.51 -0.18
N PHE A 421 -35.10 -2.39 -0.39
CA PHE A 421 -34.48 -2.04 -1.66
C PHE A 421 -33.31 -2.97 -2.04
N LEU A 422 -32.73 -3.69 -1.08
CA LEU A 422 -31.50 -4.47 -1.22
C LEU A 422 -31.80 -5.91 -1.67
N THR A 423 -32.35 -6.06 -2.88
CA THR A 423 -32.80 -7.36 -3.41
C THR A 423 -31.65 -8.34 -3.69
N GLN A 424 -30.46 -7.83 -4.02
CA GLN A 424 -29.27 -8.64 -4.30
C GLN A 424 -28.40 -8.91 -3.06
N LEU A 425 -28.87 -8.57 -1.87
CA LEU A 425 -28.07 -8.68 -0.65
C LEU A 425 -27.77 -10.15 -0.31
N ILE A 426 -26.48 -10.46 -0.23
CA ILE A 426 -25.94 -11.78 0.12
C ILE A 426 -25.54 -11.81 1.59
N SER A 427 -24.90 -10.74 2.07
CA SER A 427 -24.31 -10.69 3.41
C SER A 427 -24.53 -9.35 4.07
N ILE A 428 -25.03 -9.38 5.31
CA ILE A 428 -25.16 -8.21 6.18
C ILE A 428 -24.54 -8.48 7.55
N LYS A 429 -23.92 -7.44 8.12
CA LYS A 429 -23.48 -7.42 9.52
C LYS A 429 -24.20 -6.33 10.29
N LEU A 430 -24.81 -6.69 11.42
CA LEU A 430 -25.68 -5.85 12.26
C LEU A 430 -25.29 -5.87 13.75
N ALA A 431 -24.36 -6.74 14.15
CA ALA A 431 -23.92 -6.91 15.53
C ALA A 431 -23.37 -5.62 16.14
N LYS A 432 -23.20 -5.63 17.47
CA LYS A 432 -22.54 -4.55 18.22
C LYS A 432 -23.19 -3.18 18.02
N ASN A 433 -24.49 -3.16 17.77
CA ASN A 433 -25.33 -1.97 17.81
C ASN A 433 -26.23 -2.03 19.07
N PRO A 434 -26.52 -0.89 19.71
CA PRO A 434 -27.38 -0.81 20.88
C PRO A 434 -28.87 -0.94 20.53
N TRP A 435 -29.27 -2.03 19.88
CA TRP A 435 -30.65 -2.27 19.44
C TRP A 435 -31.66 -2.10 20.59
N HIS A 436 -32.57 -1.15 20.44
CA HIS A 436 -33.63 -0.86 21.41
C HIS A 436 -34.88 -1.62 21.00
N CYS A 437 -35.23 -2.66 21.76
CA CYS A 437 -36.28 -3.62 21.44
C CYS A 437 -37.65 -3.15 21.90
N ASP A 438 -38.14 -2.10 21.24
CA ASP A 438 -39.51 -1.58 21.32
C ASP A 438 -40.25 -1.78 19.99
N CYS A 439 -41.42 -1.16 19.83
CA CYS A 439 -42.19 -1.30 18.59
C CYS A 439 -41.48 -0.70 17.35
N ASN A 440 -40.50 0.19 17.51
CA ASN A 440 -39.77 0.79 16.38
C ASN A 440 -38.80 -0.21 15.73
N ILE A 441 -38.27 -1.19 16.48
CA ILE A 441 -37.37 -2.21 15.92
C ILE A 441 -38.09 -3.35 15.21
N LEU A 442 -39.43 -3.43 15.32
CA LEU A 442 -40.24 -4.55 14.83
C LEU A 442 -39.91 -4.92 13.37
N TYR A 443 -39.73 -3.92 12.50
CA TYR A 443 -39.33 -4.13 11.11
C TYR A 443 -38.03 -4.94 11.01
N LEU A 444 -37.00 -4.53 11.76
CA LEU A 444 -35.70 -5.18 11.74
C LEU A 444 -35.76 -6.59 12.34
N ALA A 445 -36.53 -6.79 13.41
CA ALA A 445 -36.73 -8.11 14.02
C ALA A 445 -37.32 -9.11 13.02
N ILE A 446 -38.42 -8.74 12.35
CA ILE A 446 -39.06 -9.57 11.32
C ILE A 446 -38.11 -9.79 10.14
N TRP A 447 -37.40 -8.74 9.71
CA TRP A 447 -36.46 -8.85 8.60
C TRP A 447 -35.33 -9.84 8.90
N VAL A 448 -34.74 -9.77 10.10
CA VAL A 448 -33.67 -10.66 10.56
C VAL A 448 -34.17 -12.10 10.70
N ASP A 449 -35.38 -12.30 11.23
CA ASP A 449 -36.00 -13.63 11.33
C ASP A 449 -36.23 -14.26 9.94
N THR A 450 -36.69 -13.47 8.97
CA THR A 450 -36.93 -13.93 7.59
C THR A 450 -35.63 -14.16 6.81
N ASN A 451 -34.57 -13.41 7.11
CA ASN A 451 -33.31 -13.40 6.36
C ASN A 451 -32.11 -13.95 7.16
N LYS A 452 -32.33 -14.91 8.07
CA LYS A 452 -31.29 -15.49 8.96
C LYS A 452 -29.99 -15.86 8.24
N GLN A 453 -30.10 -16.49 7.08
CA GLN A 453 -28.97 -16.92 6.25
C GLN A 453 -28.10 -15.78 5.69
N LYS A 454 -28.64 -14.55 5.60
CA LYS A 454 -27.88 -13.38 5.12
C LYS A 454 -27.09 -12.69 6.23
N VAL A 455 -27.45 -12.91 7.50
CA VAL A 455 -26.78 -12.30 8.65
C VAL A 455 -25.53 -13.13 8.97
N TRP A 456 -24.35 -12.57 8.68
CA TRP A 456 -23.08 -13.32 8.72
C TRP A 456 -22.28 -13.15 10.03
N ASP A 457 -22.69 -12.24 10.92
CA ASP A 457 -22.01 -11.98 12.19
C ASP A 457 -22.69 -12.66 13.39
N THR A 458 -22.18 -12.39 14.59
CA THR A 458 -22.88 -12.73 15.83
C THR A 458 -24.25 -12.08 15.80
N GLN A 459 -25.32 -12.88 15.88
CA GLN A 459 -26.68 -12.41 15.69
C GLN A 459 -27.00 -11.15 16.53
N PRO A 460 -27.71 -10.16 15.98
CA PRO A 460 -28.01 -8.92 16.68
C PRO A 460 -28.82 -9.20 17.95
N THR A 461 -28.39 -8.61 19.07
CA THR A 461 -29.02 -8.75 20.38
C THR A 461 -29.62 -7.43 20.83
N CYS A 462 -30.74 -7.53 21.56
CA CYS A 462 -31.38 -6.42 22.24
C CYS A 462 -30.46 -5.87 23.35
N ARG A 463 -30.34 -4.55 23.44
CA ARG A 463 -29.70 -3.88 24.58
C ARG A 463 -30.68 -3.65 25.74
N GLY A 464 -31.95 -3.50 25.43
CA GLY A 464 -33.05 -3.22 26.35
C GLY A 464 -34.31 -2.89 25.55
N PRO A 465 -35.41 -2.41 26.17
CA PRO A 465 -35.54 -2.08 27.59
C PRO A 465 -35.76 -3.30 28.50
N GLY A 466 -35.35 -3.18 29.77
CA GLY A 466 -35.63 -4.17 30.83
C GLY A 466 -35.09 -5.57 30.54
N ASP A 467 -35.93 -6.58 30.79
CA ASP A 467 -35.61 -8.01 30.67
C ASP A 467 -35.37 -8.47 29.22
N LEU A 468 -35.70 -7.64 28.23
CA LEU A 468 -35.40 -7.92 26.83
C LEU A 468 -33.90 -7.78 26.53
N GLY A 469 -33.13 -7.13 27.40
CA GLY A 469 -31.67 -7.02 27.27
C GLY A 469 -30.98 -8.38 27.18
N GLY A 470 -30.15 -8.57 26.15
CA GLY A 470 -29.45 -9.83 25.87
C GLY A 470 -30.23 -10.81 25.00
N SER A 471 -31.52 -10.60 24.78
CA SER A 471 -32.34 -11.44 23.90
C SER A 471 -31.93 -11.28 22.44
N LEU A 472 -32.02 -12.36 21.65
CA LEU A 472 -31.73 -12.34 20.22
C LEU A 472 -32.87 -11.69 19.45
N LEU A 473 -32.53 -10.79 18.52
CA LEU A 473 -33.54 -10.01 17.80
C LEU A 473 -34.43 -10.89 16.89
N LYS A 474 -33.89 -12.01 16.39
CA LYS A 474 -34.64 -12.99 15.57
C LYS A 474 -35.78 -13.69 16.32
N ASP A 475 -35.74 -13.70 17.64
CA ASP A 475 -36.71 -14.43 18.47
C ASP A 475 -37.81 -13.47 19.00
N MET A 476 -37.74 -12.19 18.63
CA MET A 476 -38.69 -11.17 19.05
C MET A 476 -39.93 -11.15 18.15
N SER A 477 -41.11 -11.27 18.76
CA SER A 477 -42.41 -11.18 18.09
C SER A 477 -43.06 -9.79 18.28
N PHE A 478 -44.19 -9.56 17.59
CA PHE A 478 -45.01 -8.37 17.81
C PHE A 478 -45.46 -8.22 19.27
N ASP A 479 -45.87 -9.32 19.90
CA ASP A 479 -46.35 -9.34 21.29
C ASP A 479 -45.20 -8.95 22.23
N ASN A 480 -43.99 -9.47 22.01
CA ASN A 480 -42.84 -9.13 22.85
C ASN A 480 -42.43 -7.65 22.78
N LEU A 481 -42.64 -6.99 21.62
CA LEU A 481 -42.09 -5.65 21.34
C LEU A 481 -43.11 -4.51 21.46
N CYS A 482 -44.37 -4.75 21.13
CA CYS A 482 -45.39 -3.71 20.99
C CYS A 482 -46.54 -3.83 22.01
N GLU A 483 -46.63 -4.93 22.75
CA GLU A 483 -47.72 -5.15 23.73
C GLU A 483 -47.62 -4.13 24.88
N GLY A 484 -48.70 -3.38 25.14
CA GLY A 484 -48.74 -2.32 26.16
C GLY A 484 -48.35 -0.91 25.72
N GLN A 485 -47.82 -0.71 24.49
CA GLN A 485 -47.50 0.64 23.96
C GLN A 485 -48.72 1.36 23.32
N TRP A 486 -49.89 0.74 23.30
CA TRP A 486 -51.10 1.28 22.67
C TRP A 486 -51.65 2.55 23.34
N ALA A 487 -51.30 2.81 24.60
CA ALA A 487 -51.75 4.00 25.32
C ALA A 487 -51.07 5.31 24.85
N SER A 488 -49.95 5.23 24.12
CA SER A 488 -49.14 6.40 23.73
C SER A 488 -49.07 6.64 22.21
N MET A 489 -49.75 5.83 21.39
CA MET A 489 -49.80 5.99 19.93
C MET A 489 -51.04 6.78 19.47
N THR A 490 -51.07 8.10 19.68
CA THR A 490 -52.17 8.97 19.20
C THR A 490 -52.10 9.37 17.72
N LYS A 491 -51.25 8.73 16.90
CA LYS A 491 -51.06 9.08 15.48
C LYS A 491 -51.05 7.91 14.49
N LEU A 492 -51.82 6.85 14.73
CA LEU A 492 -52.17 5.89 13.69
C LEU A 492 -53.68 5.67 13.68
N SER A 493 -54.34 6.05 12.58
CA SER A 493 -55.72 5.67 12.31
C SER A 493 -55.80 4.14 12.19
N PRO A 494 -56.64 3.45 12.97
CA PRO A 494 -56.69 2.00 12.96
C PRO A 494 -57.31 1.50 11.65
N ARG A 495 -56.57 0.68 10.89
CA ARG A 495 -57.18 -0.24 9.93
C ARG A 495 -57.53 -1.53 10.66
N ILE A 496 -58.83 -1.80 10.73
CA ILE A 496 -59.43 -3.01 11.31
C ILE A 496 -58.94 -4.24 10.53
N PRO A 497 -58.50 -5.33 11.17
CA PRO A 497 -58.31 -6.61 10.51
C PRO A 497 -59.67 -7.32 10.40
N ILE A 498 -60.12 -7.61 9.18
CA ILE A 498 -61.21 -8.55 8.92
C ILE A 498 -60.70 -9.94 9.32
N LYS A 499 -61.09 -10.42 10.50
CA LYS A 499 -61.01 -11.85 10.84
C LYS A 499 -62.35 -12.50 10.49
N ASN A 500 -62.35 -13.25 9.39
CA ASN A 500 -63.29 -14.33 9.14
C ASN A 500 -63.34 -15.26 10.36
N ARG A 501 -64.51 -15.38 11.00
CA ARG A 501 -64.93 -16.54 11.82
C ARG A 501 -66.41 -16.40 12.17
N LEU A 502 -67.26 -17.05 11.39
CA LEU A 502 -68.56 -17.56 11.84
C LEU A 502 -68.79 -18.88 11.09
N ASN A 503 -68.23 -19.94 11.63
CA ASN A 503 -68.75 -21.29 11.50
C ASN A 503 -68.72 -21.90 12.90
N GLU A 504 -69.83 -22.55 13.24
CA GLU A 504 -70.05 -23.44 14.38
C GLU A 504 -70.36 -22.76 15.72
N GLU A 505 -71.66 -22.53 15.95
CA GLU A 505 -72.39 -22.96 17.16
C GLU A 505 -73.89 -22.61 17.02
N LEU A 506 -74.64 -23.42 16.26
CA LEU A 506 -76.10 -23.52 16.35
C LEU A 506 -76.54 -24.98 16.09
N GLN A 507 -76.18 -25.87 17.01
CA GLN A 507 -76.99 -27.01 17.42
C GLN A 507 -77.26 -26.69 18.91
N GLU A 508 -78.48 -26.51 19.38
CA GLU A 508 -79.54 -27.52 19.45
C GLU A 508 -80.80 -26.82 20.00
N ASN A 509 -81.96 -26.97 19.35
CA ASN A 509 -83.14 -27.65 19.93
C ASN A 509 -84.48 -27.32 19.25
N PHE A 510 -85.05 -28.37 18.62
CA PHE A 510 -86.47 -28.83 18.60
C PHE A 510 -87.59 -27.86 18.10
N THR A 511 -88.64 -28.22 17.36
CA THR A 511 -89.16 -29.41 16.64
C THR A 511 -90.44 -28.96 15.91
N SER A 512 -90.68 -29.45 14.69
CA SER A 512 -91.98 -29.72 14.01
C SER A 512 -91.62 -30.03 12.54
N ILE A 513 -91.82 -31.21 11.97
CA ILE A 513 -92.84 -32.28 12.10
C ILE A 513 -92.15 -33.64 12.04
#